data_AF-A0A9E1RFV3-F1
#
_entry.id   AF-A0A9E1RFV3-F1
#
_cell.length_a   1.000
_cell.length_b   1.000
_cell.length_c   1.000
_cell.angle_alpha   90.00
_cell.angle_beta   90.00
_cell.angle_gamma   90.00
#
_symmetry.space_group_name_H-M   'P 1'
#
loop_
_entity.id
_entity.type
_entity.pdbx_description
1 polymer ?
#
loop_
_entity_poly.entity_id
_entity_poly.type
_entity_poly.pdbx_seq_one_letter_code
_entity_poly.pdbx_strand_id
1 'polypeptide(L)' 'MSLIGVGVIGSLSYSFMSAAPDIKISEYHQATAPTEKCIQCHIQAENNIPIMPHRPMGSCTFCHNPTDKPF' A
#
# COMPACT_ATOMS: atom_id res chain seq x y z
N MET A 1 14.09 0.65 -30.24
CA MET A 1 12.65 0.61 -29.89
C MET A 1 12.36 -0.26 -28.68
N SER A 2 12.82 -1.51 -28.58
CA SER A 2 12.60 -2.34 -27.38
C SER A 2 13.13 -1.75 -26.08
N LEU A 3 14.31 -1.11 -26.06
CA LEU A 3 14.85 -0.50 -24.84
C LEU A 3 13.98 0.65 -24.32
N ILE A 4 13.38 1.42 -25.23
CA ILE A 4 12.44 2.50 -24.87
C ILE A 4 11.17 1.88 -24.28
N GLY A 5 10.63 0.83 -24.91
CA GLY A 5 9.47 0.12 -24.40
C GLY A 5 9.68 -0.45 -22.99
N VAL A 6 10.83 -1.10 -22.74
CA VAL A 6 11.18 -1.62 -21.41
C VAL A 6 11.33 -0.49 -20.39
N GLY A 7 11.98 0.61 -20.77
CA GLY A 7 12.12 1.78 -19.91
C GLY A 7 10.77 2.39 -19.50
N VAL A 8 9.86 2.54 -20.46
CA VAL A 8 8.51 3.06 -20.20
C VAL A 8 7.73 2.13 -19.28
N ILE A 9 7.67 0.84 -19.59
CA ILE A 9 6.93 -0.15 -18.77
C ILE A 9 7.51 -0.20 -17.35
N GLY A 10 8.83 -0.25 -17.21
CA GLY A 10 9.50 -0.24 -15.91
C GLY A 10 9.19 1.02 -15.10
N SER A 11 9.29 2.19 -15.72
CA SER A 11 9.02 3.47 -15.05
C SER A 11 7.57 3.60 -14.57
N LEU A 12 6.60 3.22 -15.42
CA LEU A 12 5.17 3.28 -15.06
C LEU A 12 4.84 2.29 -13.93
N SER A 13 5.42 1.09 -13.98
CA SER A 13 5.22 0.07 -12.95
C SER A 13 5.78 0.55 -11.61
N TYR A 14 6.97 1.15 -11.62
CA TYR A 14 7.60 1.73 -10.43
C TYR A 14 6.78 2.90 -9.87
N SER A 15 6.39 3.85 -10.72
CA SER A 15 5.58 5.00 -10.29
C SER A 15 4.24 4.57 -9.69
N PHE A 16 3.59 3.54 -10.24
CA PHE A 16 2.37 2.99 -9.67
C PHE A 16 2.61 2.38 -8.29
N MET A 17 3.68 1.61 -8.12
CA MET A 17 4.05 0.99 -6.85
C MET A 17 4.38 2.03 -5.77
N SER A 18 5.16 3.04 -6.13
CA SER A 18 5.59 4.12 -5.24
C SER A 18 4.51 5.15 -4.92
N ALA A 19 3.33 5.06 -5.54
CA ALA A 19 2.20 5.93 -5.22
C ALA A 19 1.42 5.48 -3.98
N ALA A 20 1.67 4.26 -3.48
CA ALA A 20 1.06 3.77 -2.26
C ALA A 20 1.65 4.53 -1.05
N PRO A 21 0.81 5.14 -0.19
CA PRO A 21 1.30 5.86 0.98
C PRO A 21 1.91 4.93 2.02
N ASP A 22 2.94 5.42 2.69
CA ASP A 22 3.58 4.73 3.80
C ASP A 22 2.64 4.60 5.02
N ILE A 23 2.79 3.50 5.78
CA ILE A 23 2.03 3.24 7.00
C ILE A 23 2.82 3.75 8.20
N LYS A 24 2.24 4.72 8.93
CA LYS A 24 2.82 5.20 10.18
C LYS A 24 2.75 4.15 11.28
N ILE A 25 3.89 3.67 11.76
CA ILE A 25 3.93 2.75 12.91
C ILE A 25 3.33 3.45 14.14
N SER A 26 2.34 2.81 14.75
CA SER A 26 1.58 3.35 15.87
C SER A 26 0.81 2.24 16.59
N GLU A 27 0.08 2.59 17.66
CA GLU A 27 -0.81 1.64 18.34
C GLU A 27 -1.89 1.06 17.41
N TYR A 28 -2.32 1.84 16.41
CA TYR A 28 -3.34 1.46 15.43
C TYR A 28 -2.76 0.72 14.21
N HIS A 29 -1.48 0.94 13.90
CA HIS A 29 -0.80 0.30 12.77
C HIS A 29 0.49 -0.36 13.26
N GLN A 30 0.37 -1.64 13.61
CA GLN A 30 1.51 -2.46 14.03
C GLN A 30 2.19 -3.04 12.80
N ALA A 31 3.52 -2.95 12.72
CA ALA A 31 4.30 -3.43 11.57
C ALA A 31 4.14 -4.95 11.30
N THR A 32 3.70 -5.71 12.30
CA THR A 32 3.50 -7.16 12.24
C THR A 32 2.03 -7.56 12.03
N ALA A 33 1.11 -6.60 11.83
CA ALA A 33 -0.30 -6.90 11.65
C ALA A 33 -0.53 -7.73 10.36
N PRO A 34 -1.36 -8.79 10.43
CA PRO A 34 -1.70 -9.57 9.24
C PRO A 34 -2.67 -8.80 8.32
N THR A 35 -2.65 -9.10 7.02
CA THR A 35 -3.49 -8.47 6.00
C THR A 35 -4.98 -8.46 6.38
N GLU A 36 -5.47 -9.52 7.00
CA GLU A 36 -6.88 -9.65 7.41
C GLU A 36 -7.30 -8.52 8.36
N LYS A 37 -6.40 -8.09 9.26
CA LYS A 37 -6.66 -6.98 10.19
C LYS A 37 -6.78 -5.65 9.46
N CYS A 38 -6.00 -5.44 8.40
CA CYS A 38 -6.12 -4.24 7.56
C CYS A 38 -7.48 -4.20 6.84
N ILE A 39 -7.97 -5.34 6.35
CA ILE A 39 -9.23 -5.45 5.61
C ILE A 39 -10.44 -5.11 6.49
N GLN A 40 -10.43 -5.49 7.78
CA GLN A 40 -11.53 -5.17 8.71
C GLN A 40 -11.78 -3.65 8.76
N CYS A 41 -10.73 -2.85 8.88
CA CYS A 41 -10.88 -1.41 8.96
C CYS A 41 -10.98 -0.76 7.56
N HIS A 42 -10.03 -1.04 6.65
CA HIS A 42 -9.86 -0.26 5.42
C HIS A 42 -10.74 -0.72 4.24
N ILE A 43 -11.45 -1.83 4.36
CA ILE A 43 -12.38 -2.31 3.32
C ILE A 43 -13.80 -2.38 3.85
N GLN A 44 -14.00 -2.89 5.06
CA GLN A 44 -15.33 -3.00 5.67
C GLN A 44 -15.78 -1.70 6.35
N ALA A 45 -14.93 -0.67 6.35
CA ALA A 45 -15.17 0.65 6.92
C ALA A 45 -15.55 0.61 8.41
N GLU A 46 -15.07 -0.40 9.15
CA GLU A 46 -15.19 -0.40 10.61
C GLU A 46 -14.46 0.84 11.14
N ASN A 47 -15.18 1.67 11.91
CA ASN A 47 -14.68 2.87 12.61
C ASN A 47 -14.50 4.17 11.79
N ASN A 48 -15.16 4.33 10.64
CA ASN A 48 -15.11 5.57 9.83
C ASN A 48 -13.67 5.99 9.42
N ILE A 49 -12.79 5.02 9.24
CA ILE A 49 -11.41 5.26 8.80
C ILE A 49 -11.32 5.29 7.27
N PRO A 50 -10.24 5.87 6.68
CA PRO A 50 -10.10 5.95 5.23
C PRO A 50 -10.13 4.56 4.57
N ILE A 51 -11.03 4.38 3.60
CA ILE A 51 -11.13 3.14 2.83
C ILE A 51 -10.00 3.07 1.78
N MET A 52 -9.54 1.85 1.47
CA MET A 52 -8.57 1.66 0.39
C MET A 52 -9.23 1.92 -0.97
N PRO A 53 -8.62 2.74 -1.84
CA PRO A 53 -9.18 3.06 -3.17
C PRO A 53 -8.92 1.96 -4.21
N HIS A 54 -8.35 0.82 -3.81
CA HIS A 54 -8.08 -0.32 -4.67
C HIS A 54 -8.66 -1.61 -4.08
N ARG A 55 -8.83 -2.64 -4.93
CA ARG A 55 -9.30 -3.95 -4.48
C ARG A 55 -8.29 -4.61 -3.53
N PRO A 56 -8.74 -5.51 -2.64
CA PRO A 56 -7.85 -6.29 -1.79
C PRO A 56 -6.77 -7.00 -2.64
N MET A 57 -5.52 -6.82 -2.22
CA MET A 57 -4.37 -7.56 -2.75
C MET A 57 -3.88 -8.55 -1.68
N GLY A 58 -2.92 -9.41 -2.03
CA GLY A 58 -2.43 -10.44 -1.10
C GLY A 58 -1.75 -9.87 0.16
N SER A 59 -0.80 -8.95 -0.02
CA SER A 59 -0.10 -8.29 1.09
C SER A 59 -0.23 -6.78 1.00
N CYS A 60 -0.70 -6.14 2.07
CA CYS A 60 -0.72 -4.68 2.18
C CYS A 60 0.69 -4.09 2.22
N THR A 61 1.64 -4.80 2.84
CA THR A 61 3.01 -4.30 3.05
C THR A 61 3.91 -4.41 1.82
N PHE A 62 3.39 -4.95 0.71
CA PHE A 62 4.13 -5.01 -0.55
C PHE A 62 4.28 -3.62 -1.19
N CYS A 63 3.22 -2.82 -1.15
CA CYS A 63 3.21 -1.45 -1.66
C CYS A 63 3.33 -0.43 -0.53
N HIS A 64 2.71 -0.71 0.62
CA HIS A 64 2.67 0.22 1.75
C HIS A 64 3.77 -0.10 2.76
N ASN A 65 4.77 0.76 2.89
CA ASN A 65 5.90 0.50 3.77
C ASN A 65 5.61 0.94 5.22
N PRO A 66 5.76 0.07 6.24
CA PRO A 66 5.68 0.48 7.64
C PRO A 66 6.90 1.31 8.04
N THR A 67 6.70 2.55 8.47
CA THR A 67 7.78 3.47 8.87
C THR A 67 7.32 4.44 9.97
N ASP A 68 8.26 4.92 10.77
CA ASP A 68 8.00 5.99 11.75
C ASP A 68 7.89 7.38 11.09
N LYS A 69 8.33 7.49 9.83
CA LYS A 69 8.37 8.73 9.06
C LYS A 69 7.71 8.51 7.69
N PRO A 70 6.36 8.43 7.64
CA PRO A 70 5.63 8.23 6.39
C PRO A 70 5.74 9.47 5.49
N PHE A 71 5.74 9.25 4.18
CA PHE A 71 5.68 10.29 3.15
C PHE A 71 4.51 10.05 2.19
#